data_AF-A0A968N283-F1
#
_entry.id   AF-A0A968N283-F1
#
_cell.length_a   1.000
_cell.length_b   1.000
_cell.length_c   1.000
_cell.angle_alpha   90.00
_cell.angle_beta   90.00
_cell.angle_gamma   90.00
#
_symmetry.space_group_name_H-M   'P 1'
#
loop_
_entity.id
_entity.type
_entity.pdbx_description
1 polymer ?
#
loop_
_entity_poly.entity_id
_entity_poly.type
_entity_poly.pdbx_seq_one_letter_code
_entity_poly.pdbx_strand_id
1 'polypeptide(L)'
;MTNSIALIAVAGPPGSGKTTWITQFLRDPQRPLFYCCPGMGSGSVDQAQIAYRFPGVHLLPEHQTPQIFADLPAQALVYLELGFHLDLTSPSLASLPCQRVAVLPAGLKESDWHDWADEVIPGNDLTVPAPNNLPELWRSPLTGQVFDAPSLDELLIELTGGAYGQVQRVKGIFELPDGRAFLVDFAEGLPGIAYTELNIPRWLEGRPDRFSGIEVVGWNLERATIAQTLLAGCLSEGAIAHHQEQYKSLISSETDQAETILA
;
A
#
# COMPACT_ATOMS: atom_id res chain seq x y z
N MET A 1 6.82 32.39 -16.93
CA MET A 1 6.51 30.95 -16.79
C MET A 1 5.67 30.82 -15.53
N THR A 2 4.44 30.34 -15.64
CA THR A 2 3.49 30.31 -14.52
C THR A 2 3.94 29.26 -13.50
N ASN A 3 4.22 29.71 -12.28
CA ASN A 3 4.48 28.91 -11.09
C ASN A 3 3.17 28.22 -10.63
N SER A 4 2.62 27.31 -11.43
CA SER A 4 1.38 26.62 -11.08
C SER A 4 1.66 25.25 -10.48
N ILE A 5 0.89 24.91 -9.44
CA ILE A 5 0.79 23.57 -8.88
C ILE A 5 0.17 22.65 -9.94
N ALA A 6 0.68 21.42 -10.04
CA ALA A 6 0.09 20.36 -10.86
C ALA A 6 -0.58 19.33 -9.96
N LEU A 7 -1.87 19.07 -10.20
CA LEU A 7 -2.65 18.08 -9.47
C LEU A 7 -3.09 16.97 -10.44
N ILE A 8 -2.74 15.72 -10.13
CA ILE A 8 -3.11 14.55 -10.91
C ILE A 8 -3.94 13.62 -10.03
N ALA A 9 -5.21 13.45 -10.37
CA ALA A 9 -6.10 12.48 -9.73
C ALA A 9 -6.08 11.17 -10.51
N VAL A 10 -5.86 10.05 -9.82
CA VAL A 10 -5.72 8.73 -10.41
C VAL A 10 -6.80 7.81 -9.86
N ALA A 11 -7.66 7.30 -10.73
CA ALA A 11 -8.77 6.41 -10.37
C ALA A 11 -8.72 5.09 -11.15
N GLY A 12 -9.53 4.13 -10.72
CA GLY A 12 -9.61 2.81 -11.33
C GLY A 12 -9.98 1.73 -10.31
N PRO A 13 -10.31 0.52 -10.79
CA PRO A 13 -10.77 -0.56 -9.92
C PRO A 13 -9.69 -1.04 -8.93
N PRO A 14 -10.08 -1.83 -7.91
CA PRO A 14 -9.13 -2.50 -7.03
C PRO A 14 -8.10 -3.29 -7.85
N GLY A 15 -6.82 -3.16 -7.50
CA GLY A 15 -5.76 -3.92 -8.17
C GLY A 15 -5.37 -3.44 -9.58
N SER A 16 -5.97 -2.37 -10.11
CA SER A 16 -5.71 -1.94 -11.50
C SER A 16 -4.29 -1.44 -11.78
N GLY A 17 -3.50 -1.17 -10.73
CA GLY A 17 -2.12 -0.72 -10.84
C GLY A 17 -1.93 0.79 -10.65
N LYS A 18 -2.90 1.50 -10.08
CA LYS A 18 -2.83 2.95 -9.76
C LYS A 18 -1.53 3.34 -9.04
N THR A 19 -1.28 2.73 -7.88
CA THR A 19 -0.07 3.00 -7.08
C THR A 19 1.20 2.70 -7.89
N THR A 20 1.24 1.59 -8.62
CA THR A 20 2.35 1.23 -9.50
C THR A 20 2.63 2.32 -10.53
N TRP A 21 1.59 2.80 -11.22
CA TRP A 21 1.70 3.89 -12.20
C TRP A 21 2.22 5.18 -11.55
N ILE A 22 1.66 5.60 -10.42
CA ILE A 22 2.10 6.80 -9.69
C ILE A 22 3.60 6.69 -9.33
N THR A 23 4.03 5.55 -8.78
CA THR A 23 5.41 5.36 -8.31
C THR A 23 6.49 5.48 -9.38
N GLN A 24 6.13 5.35 -10.67
CA GLN A 24 7.05 5.57 -11.79
C GLN A 24 7.55 7.02 -11.83
N PHE A 25 6.76 7.96 -11.32
CA PHE A 25 7.05 9.39 -11.35
C PHE A 25 7.57 9.93 -10.01
N LEU A 26 7.49 9.15 -8.92
CA LEU A 26 7.89 9.59 -7.58
C LEU A 26 9.41 9.60 -7.34
N ARG A 27 10.21 9.27 -8.36
CA ARG A 27 11.68 9.36 -8.33
C ARG A 27 12.22 10.65 -8.93
N ASP A 28 11.35 11.54 -9.39
CA ASP A 28 11.71 12.81 -10.01
C ASP A 28 12.20 13.82 -8.94
N PRO A 29 13.50 14.16 -8.89
CA PRO A 29 14.04 15.06 -7.87
C PRO A 29 13.81 16.54 -8.21
N GLN A 30 13.24 16.87 -9.37
CA GLN A 30 13.21 18.25 -9.89
C GLN A 30 12.10 19.12 -9.28
N ARG A 31 11.18 18.55 -8.50
CA ARG A 31 10.05 19.27 -7.93
C ARG A 31 9.59 18.67 -6.60
N PRO A 32 8.98 19.48 -5.71
CA PRO A 32 8.31 18.97 -4.53
C PRO A 32 7.19 18.01 -4.91
N LEU A 33 7.28 16.76 -4.44
CA LEU A 33 6.30 15.71 -4.72
C LEU A 33 5.40 15.49 -3.51
N PHE A 34 4.11 15.38 -3.76
CA PHE A 34 3.10 15.15 -2.75
C PHE A 34 2.23 13.96 -3.13
N TYR A 35 1.82 13.18 -2.13
CA TYR A 35 0.94 12.02 -2.31
C TYR A 35 -0.20 12.04 -1.30
N CYS A 36 -1.42 11.80 -1.78
CA CYS A 36 -2.60 11.65 -0.95
C CYS A 36 -3.44 10.47 -1.44
N CYS A 37 -4.10 9.79 -0.50
CA CYS A 37 -5.07 8.74 -0.82
C CYS A 37 -6.38 9.03 -0.08
N PRO A 38 -7.27 9.86 -0.67
CA PRO A 38 -8.53 10.24 -0.03
C PRO A 38 -9.45 9.02 0.19
N GLY A 39 -10.28 9.08 1.23
CA GLY A 39 -11.23 8.03 1.57
C GLY A 39 -10.62 6.82 2.28
N MET A 40 -9.31 6.82 2.53
CA MET A 40 -8.59 5.69 3.13
C MET A 40 -8.18 5.91 4.60
N GLY A 41 -8.45 7.06 5.23
CA GLY A 41 -8.17 7.27 6.65
C GLY A 41 -6.68 7.21 7.03
N SER A 42 -6.40 7.40 8.33
CA SER A 42 -5.06 7.23 8.89
C SER A 42 -4.74 5.74 9.02
N GLY A 43 -4.13 5.15 8.00
CA GLY A 43 -3.72 3.75 8.03
C GLY A 43 -3.73 3.04 6.68
N SER A 44 -3.57 3.78 5.58
CA SER A 44 -3.47 3.20 4.25
C SER A 44 -2.14 2.50 4.05
N VAL A 45 -2.17 1.25 3.56
CA VAL A 45 -0.95 0.52 3.16
C VAL A 45 -0.21 1.26 2.06
N ASP A 46 -0.93 1.86 1.12
CA ASP A 46 -0.32 2.63 0.02
C ASP A 46 0.45 3.85 0.54
N GLN A 47 -0.14 4.63 1.45
CA GLN A 47 0.56 5.78 2.06
C GLN A 47 1.84 5.35 2.77
N ALA A 48 1.78 4.29 3.58
CA ALA A 48 2.95 3.78 4.28
C ALA A 48 4.01 3.26 3.30
N GLN A 49 3.61 2.52 2.26
CA GLN A 49 4.51 2.08 1.21
C GLN A 49 5.20 3.26 0.51
N ILE A 50 4.45 4.34 0.20
CA ILE A 50 5.04 5.54 -0.40
C ILE A 50 6.06 6.16 0.55
N ALA A 51 5.73 6.36 1.83
CA ALA A 51 6.67 6.92 2.81
C ALA A 51 7.96 6.08 2.95
N TYR A 52 7.83 4.75 2.98
CA TYR A 52 8.99 3.86 3.12
C TYR A 52 9.86 3.81 1.87
N ARG A 53 9.27 3.85 0.68
CA ARG A 53 10.02 3.68 -0.58
C ARG A 53 10.49 5.00 -1.19
N PHE A 54 9.83 6.11 -0.87
CA PHE A 54 10.07 7.42 -1.45
C PHE A 54 10.10 8.50 -0.34
N PRO A 55 11.16 8.53 0.50
CA PRO A 55 11.24 9.45 1.63
C PRO A 55 11.25 10.94 1.25
N GLY A 56 11.51 11.27 -0.03
CA GLY A 56 11.40 12.63 -0.56
C GLY A 56 9.97 13.06 -0.92
N VAL A 57 8.96 12.18 -0.81
CA VAL A 57 7.56 12.48 -1.10
C VAL A 57 6.84 12.90 0.17
N HIS A 58 6.17 14.05 0.13
CA HIS A 58 5.39 14.56 1.25
C HIS A 58 3.97 13.98 1.25
N LEU A 59 3.61 13.26 2.32
CA LEU A 59 2.27 12.73 2.47
C LEU A 59 1.30 13.82 2.93
N LEU A 60 0.19 13.97 2.23
CA LEU A 60 -0.86 14.92 2.59
C LEU A 60 -1.96 14.23 3.40
N PRO A 61 -2.34 14.76 4.59
CA PRO A 61 -3.41 14.19 5.39
C PRO A 61 -4.77 14.43 4.73
N GLU A 62 -5.66 13.44 4.85
CA GLU A 62 -6.97 13.43 4.19
C GLU A 62 -7.88 14.60 4.60
N HIS A 63 -7.88 14.95 5.89
CA HIS A 63 -8.87 15.85 6.51
C HIS A 63 -8.68 17.35 6.22
N GLN A 64 -7.70 17.73 5.39
CA GLN A 64 -7.40 19.14 5.08
C GLN A 64 -7.22 19.41 3.58
N THR A 65 -7.62 18.47 2.71
CA THR A 65 -7.29 18.48 1.27
C THR A 65 -7.53 19.82 0.56
N PRO A 66 -8.69 20.52 0.70
CA PRO A 66 -8.90 21.78 -0.01
C PRO A 66 -8.00 22.93 0.47
N GLN A 67 -7.68 22.98 1.76
CA GLN A 67 -6.85 24.03 2.36
C GLN A 67 -5.36 23.77 2.11
N ILE A 68 -4.95 22.50 2.15
CA ILE A 68 -3.57 22.07 1.86
C ILE A 68 -3.13 22.52 0.47
N PHE A 69 -3.98 22.42 -0.55
CA PHE A 69 -3.60 22.80 -1.91
C PHE A 69 -3.25 24.29 -2.03
N ALA A 70 -3.82 25.15 -1.18
CA ALA A 70 -3.53 26.58 -1.18
C ALA A 70 -2.13 26.90 -0.64
N ASP A 71 -1.58 26.03 0.23
CA ASP A 71 -0.31 26.25 0.93
C ASP A 71 0.87 25.48 0.28
N LEU A 72 0.64 24.80 -0.85
CA LEU A 72 1.69 24.05 -1.52
C LEU A 72 2.74 24.99 -2.16
N PRO A 73 4.02 24.58 -2.18
CA PRO A 73 5.06 25.35 -2.83
C PRO A 73 4.81 25.46 -4.34
N ALA A 74 5.34 26.53 -4.95
CA ALA A 74 5.32 26.68 -6.39
C ALA A 74 5.90 25.44 -7.09
N GLN A 75 5.30 25.04 -8.21
CA GLN A 75 5.71 23.87 -8.99
C GLN A 75 5.55 22.52 -8.28
N ALA A 76 4.83 22.47 -7.14
CA ALA A 76 4.45 21.22 -6.52
C ALA A 76 3.69 20.32 -7.50
N LEU A 77 4.03 19.04 -7.51
CA LEU A 77 3.26 18.01 -8.16
C LEU A 77 2.61 17.11 -7.11
N VAL A 78 1.30 16.99 -7.19
CA VAL A 78 0.49 16.21 -6.26
C VAL A 78 -0.20 15.07 -6.99
N TYR A 79 -0.04 13.86 -6.47
CA TYR A 79 -0.80 12.69 -6.87
C TYR A 79 -1.90 12.38 -5.84
N LEU A 80 -3.15 12.34 -6.31
CA LEU A 80 -4.29 11.87 -5.55
C LEU A 80 -4.66 10.47 -6.04
N GLU A 81 -4.34 9.44 -5.26
CA GLU A 81 -4.82 8.08 -5.55
C GLU A 81 -6.24 7.90 -5.00
N LEU A 82 -7.23 7.89 -5.89
CA LEU A 82 -8.64 7.76 -5.52
C LEU A 82 -8.99 6.29 -5.27
N GLY A 83 -9.54 6.02 -4.10
CA GLY A 83 -10.10 4.71 -3.75
C GLY A 83 -11.28 4.34 -4.67
N PHE A 84 -11.45 3.05 -4.93
CA PHE A 84 -12.52 2.55 -5.82
C PHE A 84 -13.93 2.77 -5.27
N HIS A 85 -14.04 3.02 -3.97
CA HIS A 85 -15.29 3.29 -3.25
C HIS A 85 -15.73 4.76 -3.31
N LEU A 86 -14.90 5.65 -3.88
CA LEU A 86 -15.23 7.07 -4.00
C LEU A 86 -16.18 7.33 -5.17
N ASP A 87 -17.18 8.16 -4.92
CA ASP A 87 -18.06 8.70 -5.96
C ASP A 87 -17.32 9.78 -6.75
N LEU A 88 -16.91 9.43 -7.97
CA LEU A 88 -16.20 10.31 -8.90
C LEU A 88 -17.04 11.50 -9.38
N THR A 89 -18.36 11.41 -9.25
CA THR A 89 -19.29 12.50 -9.59
C THR A 89 -19.53 13.47 -8.42
N SER A 90 -18.96 13.18 -7.25
CA SER A 90 -19.11 14.04 -6.08
C SER A 90 -18.62 15.48 -6.38
N PRO A 91 -19.36 16.52 -5.96
CA PRO A 91 -18.99 17.91 -6.26
C PRO A 91 -17.59 18.30 -5.76
N SER A 92 -17.13 17.68 -4.67
CA SER A 92 -15.79 17.92 -4.12
C SER A 92 -14.66 17.40 -5.02
N LEU A 93 -14.87 16.30 -5.77
CA LEU A 93 -13.90 15.82 -6.74
C LEU A 93 -14.07 16.49 -8.10
N ALA A 94 -15.32 16.68 -8.55
CA ALA A 94 -15.61 17.28 -9.86
C ALA A 94 -15.16 18.74 -10.00
N SER A 95 -15.01 19.47 -8.89
CA SER A 95 -14.54 20.86 -8.88
C SER A 95 -13.02 21.02 -8.75
N LEU A 96 -12.26 19.93 -8.54
CA LEU A 96 -10.82 20.01 -8.42
C LEU A 96 -10.17 20.31 -9.79
N PRO A 97 -9.34 21.35 -9.91
CA PRO A 97 -8.61 21.65 -11.13
C PRO A 97 -7.42 20.69 -11.29
N CYS A 98 -7.72 19.44 -11.62
CA CYS A 98 -6.75 18.35 -11.75
C CYS A 98 -6.80 17.71 -13.14
N GLN A 99 -5.67 17.13 -13.56
CA GLN A 99 -5.66 16.14 -14.62
C GLN A 99 -6.22 14.83 -14.06
N ARG A 100 -7.20 14.24 -14.75
CA ARG A 100 -7.86 13.00 -14.32
C ARG A 100 -7.33 11.84 -15.15
N VAL A 101 -6.73 10.87 -14.48
CA VAL A 101 -6.16 9.67 -15.10
C VAL A 101 -6.91 8.46 -14.59
N ALA A 102 -7.44 7.63 -15.49
CA ALA A 102 -7.97 6.32 -15.14
C ALA A 102 -6.98 5.22 -15.53
N VAL A 103 -6.66 4.34 -14.58
CA VAL A 103 -5.84 3.15 -14.83
C VAL A 103 -6.77 1.94 -14.90
N LEU A 104 -7.01 1.42 -16.10
CA LEU A 104 -8.09 0.47 -16.39
C LEU A 104 -7.58 -0.78 -17.13
N PRO A 105 -8.15 -1.97 -16.87
CA PRO A 105 -7.86 -3.17 -17.65
C PRO A 105 -8.15 -2.94 -19.14
N ALA A 106 -7.26 -3.39 -20.03
CA ALA A 106 -7.39 -3.16 -21.47
C ALA A 106 -8.69 -3.72 -22.09
N GLY A 107 -9.27 -4.76 -21.47
CA GLY A 107 -10.53 -5.36 -21.89
C GLY A 107 -11.79 -4.59 -21.45
N LEU A 108 -11.67 -3.63 -20.53
CA LEU A 108 -12.80 -2.83 -20.05
C LEU A 108 -13.13 -1.76 -21.09
N LYS A 109 -14.36 -1.77 -21.64
CA LYS A 109 -14.74 -0.88 -22.74
C LYS A 109 -15.46 0.39 -22.30
N GLU A 110 -16.42 0.25 -21.39
CA GLU A 110 -17.31 1.33 -20.98
C GLU A 110 -17.52 1.25 -19.47
N SER A 111 -17.26 2.36 -18.76
CA SER A 111 -17.43 2.47 -17.31
C SER A 111 -17.39 3.93 -16.88
N ASP A 112 -17.87 4.25 -15.69
CA ASP A 112 -17.82 5.61 -15.12
C ASP A 112 -16.39 6.20 -15.10
N TRP A 113 -15.34 5.37 -14.99
CA TRP A 113 -13.95 5.84 -15.09
C TRP A 113 -13.56 6.37 -16.49
N HIS A 114 -14.14 5.83 -17.56
CA HIS A 114 -13.91 6.31 -18.92
C HIS A 114 -14.52 7.69 -19.11
N ASP A 115 -15.74 7.89 -18.62
CA ASP A 115 -16.44 9.18 -18.69
C ASP A 115 -15.79 10.24 -17.80
N TRP A 116 -15.23 9.83 -16.66
CA TRP A 116 -14.59 10.73 -15.70
C TRP A 116 -13.19 11.18 -16.12
N ALA A 117 -12.40 10.35 -16.80
CA ALA A 117 -10.99 10.60 -17.03
C ALA A 117 -10.71 11.51 -18.25
N ASP A 118 -9.66 12.32 -18.14
CA ASP A 118 -9.06 13.03 -19.28
C ASP A 118 -8.12 12.10 -20.08
N GLU A 119 -7.54 11.11 -19.40
CA GLU A 119 -6.61 10.13 -19.96
C GLU A 119 -6.85 8.74 -19.38
N VAL A 120 -6.87 7.72 -20.25
CA VAL A 120 -6.99 6.31 -19.85
C VAL A 120 -5.66 5.60 -20.10
N ILE A 121 -5.10 5.03 -19.05
CA ILE A 121 -3.85 4.28 -19.06
C ILE A 121 -4.16 2.79 -18.92
N PRO A 122 -3.50 1.92 -19.72
CA PRO A 122 -3.60 0.47 -19.55
C PRO A 122 -3.10 0.04 -18.17
N GLY A 123 -4.00 -0.59 -17.41
CA GLY A 123 -3.74 -1.21 -16.12
C GLY A 123 -3.57 -2.72 -16.22
N ASN A 124 -3.54 -3.34 -15.04
CA ASN A 124 -3.54 -4.80 -14.90
C ASN A 124 -4.77 -5.44 -15.53
N ASP A 125 -4.60 -6.59 -16.18
CA ASP A 125 -5.71 -7.36 -16.74
C ASP A 125 -6.42 -8.12 -15.61
N LEU A 126 -7.53 -7.56 -15.13
CA LEU A 126 -8.30 -8.09 -14.01
C LEU A 126 -9.79 -7.93 -14.23
N THR A 127 -10.57 -8.76 -13.53
CA THR A 127 -12.03 -8.67 -13.54
C THR A 127 -12.48 -7.49 -12.69
N VAL A 128 -13.19 -6.56 -13.31
CA VAL A 128 -13.76 -5.39 -12.63
C VAL A 128 -15.08 -5.77 -11.97
N PRO A 129 -15.30 -5.43 -10.69
CA PRO A 129 -16.58 -5.63 -10.02
C PRO A 129 -17.74 -4.96 -10.77
N ALA A 130 -18.88 -5.64 -10.85
CA ALA A 130 -20.09 -5.02 -11.37
C ALA A 130 -20.58 -3.91 -10.41
N PRO A 131 -21.15 -2.79 -10.91
CA PRO A 131 -21.60 -1.69 -10.06
C PRO A 131 -22.64 -2.07 -9.00
N ASN A 132 -23.44 -3.10 -9.27
CA ASN A 132 -24.46 -3.61 -8.35
C ASN A 132 -23.93 -4.67 -7.35
N ASN A 133 -22.64 -5.00 -7.41
CA ASN A 133 -22.00 -5.99 -6.55
C ASN A 133 -20.57 -5.54 -6.20
N LEU A 134 -20.44 -4.35 -5.61
CA LEU A 134 -19.15 -3.83 -5.17
C LEU A 134 -18.58 -4.61 -3.98
N PRO A 135 -17.28 -4.87 -3.94
CA PRO A 135 -16.64 -5.53 -2.80
C PRO A 135 -16.57 -4.60 -1.60
N GLU A 136 -16.50 -5.19 -0.42
CA GLU A 136 -16.18 -4.49 0.82
C GLU A 136 -14.67 -4.34 1.00
N LEU A 137 -14.26 -3.26 1.66
CA LEU A 137 -12.90 -3.02 2.14
C LEU A 137 -12.85 -3.29 3.64
N TRP A 138 -12.04 -4.26 4.05
CA TRP A 138 -11.69 -4.51 5.43
C TRP A 138 -10.22 -4.20 5.68
N ARG A 139 -9.90 -3.71 6.89
CA ARG A 139 -8.55 -3.30 7.27
C ARG A 139 -8.27 -3.66 8.71
N SER A 140 -7.02 -3.98 9.00
CA SER A 140 -6.55 -4.18 10.37
C SER A 140 -5.16 -3.56 10.56
N PRO A 141 -4.97 -2.72 11.59
CA PRO A 141 -3.64 -2.28 11.98
C PRO A 141 -2.87 -3.47 12.55
N LEU A 142 -1.57 -3.54 12.25
CA LEU A 142 -0.67 -4.60 12.70
C LEU A 142 0.59 -4.04 13.37
N THR A 143 0.66 -2.72 13.65
CA THR A 143 1.79 -2.09 14.34
C THR A 143 2.16 -2.87 15.60
N GLY A 144 3.46 -3.16 15.75
CA GLY A 144 4.01 -3.95 16.85
C GLY A 144 3.80 -5.47 16.75
N GLN A 145 3.03 -5.95 15.78
CA GLN A 145 2.91 -7.38 15.48
C GLN A 145 4.10 -7.82 14.62
N VAL A 146 4.68 -8.97 14.96
CA VAL A 146 5.79 -9.60 14.25
C VAL A 146 5.37 -11.01 13.93
N PHE A 147 5.51 -11.41 12.68
CA PHE A 147 4.99 -12.69 12.19
C PHE A 147 6.10 -13.71 12.04
N ASP A 148 5.80 -14.96 12.38
CA ASP A 148 6.59 -16.08 11.88
C ASP A 148 6.36 -16.20 10.36
N ALA A 149 7.44 -16.31 9.58
CA ALA A 149 7.34 -16.23 8.12
C ALA A 149 6.56 -17.40 7.49
N PRO A 150 6.79 -18.68 7.86
CA PRO A 150 5.95 -19.79 7.43
C PRO A 150 4.47 -19.61 7.79
N SER A 151 4.18 -19.19 9.03
CA SER A 151 2.81 -18.99 9.49
C SER A 151 2.10 -17.88 8.72
N LEU A 152 2.81 -16.80 8.38
CA LEU A 152 2.27 -15.72 7.55
C LEU A 152 1.95 -16.19 6.13
N ASP A 153 2.85 -16.95 5.50
CA ASP A 153 2.65 -17.45 4.13
C ASP A 153 1.43 -18.39 4.06
N GLU A 154 1.31 -19.34 5.00
CA GLU A 154 0.16 -20.25 5.09
C GLU A 154 -1.15 -19.47 5.24
N LEU A 155 -1.18 -18.48 6.15
CA LEU A 155 -2.35 -17.63 6.34
C LEU A 155 -2.73 -16.87 5.08
N LEU A 156 -1.76 -16.28 4.37
CA LEU A 156 -2.02 -15.53 3.15
C LEU A 156 -2.52 -16.44 2.03
N ILE A 157 -2.01 -17.68 1.93
CA ILE A 157 -2.52 -18.70 1.01
C ILE A 157 -3.96 -19.05 1.33
N GLU A 158 -4.32 -19.29 2.59
CA GLU A 158 -5.70 -19.57 3.00
C GLU A 158 -6.63 -18.39 2.69
N LEU A 159 -6.21 -17.17 3.04
CA LEU A 159 -6.96 -15.94 2.83
C LEU A 159 -7.25 -15.71 1.34
N THR A 160 -6.21 -15.76 0.51
CA THR A 160 -6.33 -15.54 -0.94
C THR A 160 -6.97 -16.73 -1.66
N GLY A 161 -6.91 -17.93 -1.07
CA GLY A 161 -7.62 -19.13 -1.50
C GLY A 161 -9.11 -19.15 -1.15
N GLY A 162 -9.60 -18.13 -0.43
CA GLY A 162 -11.02 -17.94 -0.15
C GLY A 162 -11.54 -18.61 1.13
N ALA A 163 -10.64 -19.03 2.03
CA ALA A 163 -11.03 -19.69 3.30
C ALA A 163 -11.90 -18.80 4.20
N TYR A 164 -11.83 -17.47 4.02
CA TYR A 164 -12.49 -16.48 4.87
C TYR A 164 -13.35 -15.49 4.06
N GLY A 165 -13.92 -15.95 2.94
CA GLY A 165 -14.67 -15.12 1.98
C GLY A 165 -13.95 -14.96 0.65
N GLN A 166 -14.63 -14.42 -0.36
CA GLN A 166 -14.05 -14.25 -1.68
C GLN A 166 -13.13 -13.01 -1.69
N VAL A 167 -11.83 -13.21 -1.84
CA VAL A 167 -10.84 -12.12 -1.83
C VAL A 167 -10.48 -11.71 -3.26
N GLN A 168 -10.65 -10.43 -3.55
CA GLN A 168 -10.20 -9.82 -4.81
C GLN A 168 -8.81 -9.20 -4.68
N ARG A 169 -8.49 -8.61 -3.52
CA ARG A 169 -7.22 -7.88 -3.31
C ARG A 169 -6.75 -8.03 -1.87
N VAL A 170 -5.45 -8.23 -1.68
CA VAL A 170 -4.77 -8.09 -0.37
C VAL A 170 -3.53 -7.22 -0.51
N LYS A 171 -3.50 -6.10 0.20
CA LYS A 171 -2.28 -5.32 0.44
C LYS A 171 -1.89 -5.47 1.90
N GLY A 172 -0.61 -5.59 2.20
CA GLY A 172 -0.19 -5.50 3.58
C GLY A 172 1.28 -5.18 3.75
N ILE A 173 1.62 -4.63 4.91
CA ILE A 173 2.99 -4.46 5.38
C ILE A 173 3.12 -5.30 6.64
N PHE A 174 4.07 -6.23 6.63
CA PHE A 174 4.29 -7.21 7.70
C PHE A 174 5.73 -7.14 8.19
N GLU A 175 5.90 -7.24 9.51
CA GLU A 175 7.21 -7.25 10.17
C GLU A 175 7.64 -8.69 10.46
N LEU A 176 8.90 -9.01 10.20
CA LEU A 176 9.49 -10.32 10.46
C LEU A 176 10.49 -10.26 11.64
N PRO A 177 10.76 -11.40 12.31
CA PRO A 177 11.62 -11.45 13.49
C PRO A 177 13.07 -11.03 13.26
N ASP A 178 13.52 -10.98 12.00
CA ASP A 178 14.84 -10.50 11.61
C ASP A 178 14.91 -8.98 11.41
N GLY A 179 13.83 -8.29 11.76
CA GLY A 179 13.68 -6.84 11.73
C GLY A 179 13.34 -6.26 10.36
N ARG A 180 13.25 -7.09 9.31
CA ARG A 180 12.79 -6.64 7.99
C ARG A 180 11.28 -6.49 7.94
N ALA A 181 10.84 -5.59 7.07
CA ALA A 181 9.43 -5.42 6.73
C ALA A 181 9.20 -5.80 5.26
N PHE A 182 8.07 -6.43 4.98
CA PHE A 182 7.68 -6.86 3.65
C PHE A 182 6.33 -6.26 3.26
N LEU A 183 6.28 -5.69 2.06
CA LEU A 183 5.06 -5.41 1.36
C LEU A 183 4.56 -6.69 0.69
N VAL A 184 3.32 -7.05 1.00
CA VAL A 184 2.57 -8.13 0.37
C VAL A 184 1.54 -7.54 -0.58
N ASP A 185 1.48 -8.10 -1.78
CA ASP A 185 0.55 -7.69 -2.82
C ASP A 185 -0.06 -8.92 -3.51
N PHE A 186 -1.37 -9.07 -3.39
CA PHE A 186 -2.17 -10.03 -4.14
C PHE A 186 -3.34 -9.33 -4.82
N ALA A 187 -3.61 -9.68 -6.08
CA ALA A 187 -4.84 -9.33 -6.80
C ALA A 187 -5.34 -10.55 -7.59
N GLU A 188 -6.62 -10.85 -7.49
CA GLU A 188 -7.26 -11.91 -8.26
C GLU A 188 -7.12 -11.65 -9.77
N GLY A 189 -6.69 -12.68 -10.51
CA GLY A 189 -6.37 -12.59 -11.93
C GLY A 189 -4.88 -12.35 -12.22
N LEU A 190 -4.07 -11.95 -11.23
CA LEU A 190 -2.62 -11.85 -11.36
C LEU A 190 -1.89 -13.08 -10.78
N PRO A 191 -0.64 -13.35 -11.19
CA PRO A 191 0.09 -14.52 -10.71
C PRO A 191 0.51 -14.42 -9.23
N GLY A 192 -0.10 -15.25 -8.39
CA GLY A 192 0.36 -15.54 -7.02
C GLY A 192 0.34 -14.34 -6.05
N ILE A 193 0.98 -14.55 -4.91
CA ILE A 193 1.20 -13.51 -3.89
C ILE A 193 2.61 -12.96 -4.09
N ALA A 194 2.73 -11.64 -4.24
CA ALA A 194 4.01 -10.97 -4.36
C ALA A 194 4.51 -10.50 -2.98
N TYR A 195 5.78 -10.77 -2.71
CA TYR A 195 6.50 -10.36 -1.51
C TYR A 195 7.64 -9.42 -1.90
N THR A 196 7.62 -8.19 -1.42
CA THR A 196 8.65 -7.17 -1.69
C THR A 196 9.23 -6.66 -0.39
N GLU A 197 10.52 -6.83 -0.16
CA GLU A 197 11.21 -6.24 0.99
C GLU A 197 11.13 -4.70 0.91
N LEU A 198 10.66 -4.08 2.00
CA LEU A 198 10.76 -2.65 2.20
C LEU A 198 12.17 -2.41 2.73
N ASN A 199 13.07 -1.89 1.87
CA ASN A 199 14.47 -1.59 2.20
C ASN A 199 14.60 -0.44 3.22
N ILE A 200 14.01 -0.61 4.40
CA ILE A 200 14.03 0.31 5.53
C ILE A 200 14.93 -0.29 6.63
N PRO A 201 15.43 0.54 7.58
CA PRO A 201 16.28 0.04 8.65
C PRO A 201 15.65 -1.14 9.39
N ARG A 202 16.42 -2.17 9.72
CA ARG A 202 15.91 -3.32 10.47
C ARG A 202 15.48 -2.87 11.88
N TRP A 203 14.41 -3.47 12.40
CA TRP A 203 14.00 -3.29 13.79
C TRP A 203 14.38 -4.52 14.62
N LEU A 204 15.40 -4.40 15.48
CA LEU A 204 15.92 -5.51 16.28
C LEU A 204 15.77 -5.24 17.79
N GLU A 205 14.95 -4.26 18.17
CA GLU A 205 14.74 -3.78 19.52
C GLU A 205 13.32 -4.12 20.02
N GLY A 206 12.92 -5.38 19.89
CA GLY A 206 11.60 -5.86 20.27
C GLY A 206 10.53 -5.57 19.22
N ARG A 207 9.36 -5.10 19.66
CA ARG A 207 8.21 -4.82 18.78
C ARG A 207 8.43 -3.53 17.98
N PRO A 208 8.20 -3.53 16.65
CA PRO A 208 8.33 -2.33 15.83
C PRO A 208 7.30 -1.24 16.17
N ASP A 209 7.75 -0.01 16.37
CA ASP A 209 6.91 1.19 16.48
C ASP A 209 6.89 1.96 15.14
N ARG A 210 6.54 1.23 14.08
CA ARG A 210 6.32 1.79 12.74
C ARG A 210 5.07 1.17 12.13
N PHE A 211 4.54 1.79 11.09
CA PHE A 211 3.31 1.31 10.47
C PHE A 211 3.51 -0.08 9.83
N SER A 212 2.64 -0.99 10.24
CA SER A 212 2.32 -2.25 9.57
C SER A 212 0.80 -2.46 9.63
N GLY A 213 0.25 -3.17 8.66
CA GLY A 213 -1.19 -3.29 8.50
C GLY A 213 -1.59 -4.08 7.27
N ILE A 214 -2.85 -4.48 7.19
CA ILE A 214 -3.42 -5.22 6.07
C ILE A 214 -4.71 -4.56 5.59
N GLU A 215 -4.93 -4.58 4.28
CA GLU A 215 -6.14 -4.19 3.59
C GLU A 215 -6.60 -5.37 2.73
N VAL A 216 -7.85 -5.80 2.92
CA VAL A 216 -8.48 -6.89 2.18
C VAL A 216 -9.72 -6.34 1.48
N VAL A 217 -9.82 -6.54 0.18
CA VAL A 217 -11.00 -6.20 -0.62
C VAL A 217 -11.62 -7.49 -1.13
N GLY A 218 -12.93 -7.67 -0.93
CA GLY A 218 -13.61 -8.89 -1.32
C GLY A 218 -15.10 -8.90 -0.98
N TRP A 219 -15.71 -10.08 -1.00
CA TRP A 219 -17.12 -10.30 -0.68
C TRP A 219 -17.27 -11.35 0.42
N ASN A 220 -18.25 -11.12 1.30
CA ASN A 220 -18.57 -12.00 2.42
C ASN A 220 -17.34 -12.30 3.30
N LEU A 221 -16.53 -11.28 3.60
CA LEU A 221 -15.31 -11.49 4.37
C LEU A 221 -15.65 -11.84 5.82
N GLU A 222 -15.08 -12.93 6.32
CA GLU A 222 -15.18 -13.35 7.72
C GLU A 222 -14.18 -12.55 8.57
N ARG A 223 -14.38 -11.22 8.63
CA ARG A 223 -13.45 -10.24 9.21
C ARG A 223 -12.91 -10.61 10.60
N ALA A 224 -13.77 -11.14 11.47
CA ALA A 224 -13.38 -11.56 12.81
C ALA A 224 -12.46 -12.79 12.78
N THR A 225 -12.76 -13.77 11.93
CA THR A 225 -11.93 -14.95 11.71
C THR A 225 -10.57 -14.55 11.13
N ILE A 226 -10.56 -13.70 10.09
CA ILE A 226 -9.32 -13.17 9.48
C ILE A 226 -8.43 -12.51 10.55
N ALA A 227 -9.01 -11.63 11.38
CA ALA A 227 -8.28 -10.96 12.44
C ALA A 227 -7.69 -11.94 13.48
N GLN A 228 -8.47 -12.96 13.88
CA GLN A 228 -8.02 -13.97 14.83
C GLN A 228 -6.89 -14.82 14.27
N THR A 229 -7.00 -15.27 13.01
CA THR A 229 -5.95 -16.05 12.35
C THR A 229 -4.67 -15.22 12.20
N LEU A 230 -4.77 -13.93 11.86
CA LEU A 230 -3.61 -13.02 11.80
C LEU A 230 -2.89 -12.94 13.15
N LEU A 231 -3.64 -12.75 14.23
CA LEU A 231 -3.05 -12.69 15.57
C LEU A 231 -2.44 -14.03 16.01
N ALA A 232 -3.02 -15.16 15.59
CA ALA A 232 -2.47 -16.48 15.87
C ALA A 232 -1.11 -16.72 15.16
N GLY A 233 -0.87 -16.08 14.01
CA GLY A 233 0.41 -16.11 13.31
C GLY A 233 1.49 -15.18 13.88
N CYS A 234 1.17 -14.39 14.91
CA CYS A 234 2.10 -13.44 15.52
C CYS A 234 2.97 -14.11 16.59
N LEU A 235 4.24 -13.70 16.65
CA LEU A 235 5.20 -14.14 17.65
C LEU A 235 4.96 -13.48 19.01
N SER A 236 5.23 -14.26 20.06
CA SER A 236 5.29 -13.77 21.43
C SER A 236 6.54 -12.90 21.66
N GLU A 237 6.54 -12.08 22.72
CA GLU A 237 7.69 -11.22 23.05
C GLU A 237 8.98 -12.01 23.25
N GLY A 238 8.91 -13.16 23.93
CA GLY A 238 10.05 -14.03 24.15
C GLY A 238 10.61 -14.62 22.84
N ALA A 239 9.73 -15.00 21.90
CA ALA A 239 10.15 -15.50 20.60
C ALA A 239 10.81 -14.39 19.75
N ILE A 240 10.23 -13.18 19.74
CA ILE A 240 10.81 -12.01 19.07
C ILE A 240 12.22 -11.72 19.61
N ALA A 241 12.37 -11.63 20.93
CA ALA A 241 13.65 -11.36 21.57
C ALA A 241 14.70 -12.42 21.22
N HIS A 242 14.32 -13.70 21.29
CA HIS A 242 15.21 -14.81 20.95
C HIS A 242 15.71 -14.75 19.50
N HIS A 243 14.81 -14.53 18.54
CA HIS A 243 15.22 -14.41 17.14
C HIS A 243 16.10 -13.18 16.90
N GLN A 244 15.74 -12.02 17.46
CA GLN A 244 16.51 -10.79 17.27
C GLN A 244 17.92 -10.89 17.87
N GLU A 245 18.10 -11.57 19.01
CA GLU A 245 19.42 -11.88 19.58
C GLU A 245 20.27 -12.77 18.67
N GLN A 246 19.65 -13.81 18.08
CA GLN A 246 20.32 -14.65 17.09
C GLN A 246 20.78 -13.84 15.87
N TYR A 247 19.93 -12.97 15.33
CA TYR A 247 20.28 -12.12 14.19
C TYR A 247 21.36 -11.09 14.52
N LYS A 248 21.30 -10.44 15.68
CA LYS A 248 22.37 -9.53 16.14
C LYS A 248 23.72 -10.25 16.21
N SER A 249 23.73 -11.48 16.72
CA SER A 249 24.94 -12.29 16.83
C SER A 249 25.53 -12.64 15.46
N LEU A 250 24.68 -12.98 14.48
CA LEU A 250 25.08 -13.25 13.11
C LEU A 250 25.69 -12.01 12.43
N ILE A 251 25.03 -10.86 12.54
CA ILE A 251 25.50 -9.60 11.94
C ILE A 251 26.85 -9.19 12.51
N SER A 252 27.04 -9.28 13.83
CA SER A 252 28.33 -9.01 14.46
C SER A 252 29.43 -9.92 13.91
N SER A 253 29.14 -11.22 13.77
CA SER A 253 30.13 -12.18 13.26
C SER A 253 30.52 -11.95 11.79
N GLU A 254 29.59 -11.49 10.94
CA GLU A 254 29.86 -11.14 9.55
C GLU A 254 30.70 -9.86 9.43
N THR A 255 30.43 -8.88 10.30
CA THR A 255 31.18 -7.62 10.36
C THR A 255 32.62 -7.86 10.78
N ASP A 256 32.83 -8.67 11.83
CA ASP A 256 34.17 -9.02 12.33
C ASP A 256 35.00 -9.78 11.27
N GLN A 257 34.37 -10.64 10.47
CA GLN A 257 35.04 -11.35 9.37
C GLN A 257 35.42 -10.42 8.21
N ALA A 258 34.55 -9.48 7.85
CA ALA A 258 34.84 -8.51 6.79
C ALA A 258 35.99 -7.56 7.16
N GLU A 259 36.05 -7.11 8.42
CA GLU A 259 37.15 -6.29 8.93
C GLU A 259 38.47 -7.06 8.99
N THR A 260 38.43 -8.36 9.30
CA THR A 260 39.62 -9.23 9.32
C THR A 260 40.19 -9.50 7.92
N ILE A 261 39.37 -9.50 6.88
CA ILE A 261 39.79 -9.71 5.48
C ILE A 261 40.42 -8.44 4.86
N LEU A 262 40.06 -7.26 5.40
CA LEU A 262 40.54 -5.96 4.91
C LEU A 262 41.77 -5.42 5.66
N ALA A 263 42.23 -6.10 6.72
CA ALA A 263 43.42 -5.79 7.51
C ALA A 263 44.66 -6.58 7.03
#